data_AF-A0A916SQV1-F1
#
_entry.id   AF-A0A916SQV1-F1
#
_cell.length_a   1.000
_cell.length_b   1.000
_cell.length_c   1.000
_cell.angle_alpha   90.00
_cell.angle_beta   90.00
_cell.angle_gamma   90.00
#
_symmetry.space_group_name_H-M   'P 1'
#
loop_
_entity.id
_entity.type
_entity.pdbx_description
1 polymer ?
#
loop_
_entity_poly.entity_id
_entity_poly.type
_entity_poly.pdbx_seq_one_letter_code
_entity_poly.pdbx_strand_id
1 'polypeptide(L)' 'MQKQKTIQKPEAARGCTTIGEVERLAGIGQSHEERFAFWRQFSHLGDAAFDSARAELYARIDAQSK' A
#
# COMPACT_ATOMS: atom_id res chain seq x y z
N MET A 1 0.31 -24.81 4.01
CA MET A 1 1.19 -23.65 3.72
C MET A 1 0.50 -22.80 2.67
N GLN A 2 -0.11 -21.67 3.06
CA GLN A 2 -0.64 -20.74 2.04
C GLN A 2 0.55 -20.15 1.30
N LYS A 3 0.58 -20.31 -0.03
CA LYS A 3 1.59 -19.69 -0.89
C LYS A 3 1.58 -18.19 -0.60
N GLN A 4 2.69 -17.63 -0.11
CA GLN A 4 2.87 -16.18 -0.11
C GLN A 4 2.66 -15.71 -1.55
N LYS A 5 1.48 -15.13 -1.84
CA LYS A 5 1.27 -14.43 -3.10
C LYS A 5 2.30 -13.31 -3.10
N THR A 6 3.30 -13.42 -3.97
CA THR A 6 4.29 -12.37 -4.18
C THR A 6 3.52 -11.07 -4.41
N ILE A 7 3.63 -10.12 -3.48
CA ILE A 7 3.00 -8.81 -3.61
C ILE A 7 3.68 -8.13 -4.81
N GLN A 8 3.04 -8.20 -5.97
CA GLN A 8 3.63 -7.72 -7.21
C GLN A 8 3.36 -6.23 -7.34
N LYS A 9 4.45 -5.47 -7.48
CA LYS A 9 4.38 -4.01 -7.66
C LYS A 9 3.68 -3.71 -8.99
N PRO A 10 2.57 -2.94 -8.99
CA PRO A 10 1.83 -2.61 -10.19
C PRO A 10 2.68 -1.73 -11.10
N GLU A 11 2.40 -1.76 -12.41
CA GLU A 11 3.17 -1.00 -13.40
C GLU A 11 3.18 0.50 -13.08
N ALA A 12 2.02 1.06 -12.74
CA ALA A 12 1.86 2.46 -12.34
C ALA A 12 2.76 2.87 -11.16
N ALA A 13 3.09 1.92 -10.26
CA ALA A 13 3.97 2.20 -9.14
C ALA A 13 5.45 1.97 -9.44
N ARG A 14 5.84 1.40 -10.59
CA ARG A 14 7.23 0.96 -10.87
C ARG A 14 8.27 2.04 -10.59
N GLY A 15 7.98 3.29 -10.95
CA GLY A 15 8.84 4.46 -10.73
C GLY A 15 8.87 5.01 -9.29
N CYS A 16 7.98 4.57 -8.40
CA CYS A 16 8.00 5.02 -7.00
C CYS A 16 9.20 4.44 -6.27
N THR A 17 9.96 5.34 -5.64
CA THR A 17 11.14 5.07 -4.80
C THR A 17 10.82 5.12 -3.32
N THR A 18 9.74 5.82 -2.93
CA THR A 18 9.31 5.99 -1.54
C THR A 18 7.90 5.47 -1.32
N ILE A 19 7.59 5.10 -0.07
CA ILE A 19 6.23 4.70 0.31
C ILE A 19 5.24 5.86 0.13
N GLY A 20 5.67 7.11 0.33
CA GLY A 20 4.81 8.29 0.13
C GLY A 20 4.38 8.50 -1.32
N GLU A 21 5.22 8.14 -2.29
CA GLU A 21 4.83 8.14 -3.70
C GLU A 21 3.81 7.05 -4.01
N VAL A 22 3.96 5.87 -3.40
CA VAL A 22 3.00 4.78 -3.52
C VAL A 22 1.65 5.14 -2.87
N GLU A 23 1.67 5.73 -1.67
CA GLU A 23 0.50 6.26 -0.98
C GLU A 23 -0.26 7.27 -1.85
N ARG A 24 0.47 8.22 -2.45
CA ARG A 24 -0.11 9.23 -3.34
C ARG A 24 -0.76 8.61 -4.58
N LEU A 25 -0.08 7.65 -5.23
CA LEU A 25 -0.66 6.92 -6.36
C LEU A 25 -1.87 6.08 -5.98
N ALA A 26 -1.90 5.55 -4.75
CA ALA A 26 -3.04 4.83 -4.22
C ALA A 26 -4.21 5.74 -3.80
N GLY A 27 -4.08 7.07 -3.97
CA GLY A 27 -5.09 8.05 -3.62
C GLY A 27 -5.16 8.37 -2.13
N ILE A 28 -4.13 8.05 -1.35
CA ILE A 28 -4.04 8.47 0.06
C ILE A 28 -3.60 9.94 0.07
N GLY A 29 -4.38 10.79 0.75
CA GLY A 29 -4.04 12.20 0.89
C GLY A 29 -2.75 12.43 1.68
N GLN A 30 -2.16 13.60 1.50
CA GLN A 30 -0.86 13.95 2.08
C GLN A 30 -0.95 14.37 3.55
N SER A 31 -2.16 14.53 4.08
CA SER A 31 -2.37 14.91 5.48
C SER A 31 -1.93 13.78 6.41
N HIS A 32 -1.45 14.16 7.60
CA HIS A 32 -1.08 13.18 8.62
C HIS A 32 -2.28 12.29 8.99
N GLU A 33 -3.47 12.87 9.07
CA GLU A 33 -4.69 12.18 9.47
C GLU A 33 -5.08 11.07 8.48
N GLU A 34 -5.06 11.35 7.18
CA GLU A 34 -5.40 10.35 6.14
C GLU A 34 -4.37 9.21 6.11
N ARG A 35 -3.09 9.54 6.17
CA ARG A 35 -2.02 8.54 6.23
C ARG A 35 -2.16 7.69 7.49
N PHE A 36 -2.35 8.32 8.64
CA PHE A 36 -2.52 7.60 9.90
C PHE A 36 -3.75 6.71 9.89
N ALA A 37 -4.89 7.17 9.37
CA ALA A 37 -6.10 6.37 9.25
C ALA A 37 -5.89 5.12 8.37
N PHE A 38 -5.11 5.24 7.28
CA PHE A 38 -4.71 4.10 6.47
C PHE A 38 -3.84 3.11 7.26
N TRP A 39 -2.71 3.57 7.81
CA TRP A 39 -1.74 2.71 8.48
C TRP A 39 -2.27 2.07 9.77
N ARG A 40 -3.15 2.77 10.49
CA ARG A 40 -3.75 2.30 11.74
C ARG A 40 -4.51 0.98 11.55
N GLN A 41 -5.12 0.77 10.38
CA GLN A 41 -5.86 -0.46 10.06
C GLN A 41 -4.97 -1.71 10.13
N PHE A 42 -3.66 -1.57 9.90
CA PHE A 42 -2.72 -2.69 9.87
C PHE A 42 -1.89 -2.85 11.16
N SER A 43 -1.99 -1.88 12.09
CA SER A 43 -1.15 -1.83 13.31
C SER A 43 -1.22 -3.09 14.19
N HIS A 44 -2.33 -3.82 14.13
CA HIS A 44 -2.55 -5.05 14.90
C HIS A 44 -1.79 -6.26 14.35
N LEU A 45 -1.19 -6.16 13.15
CA LEU A 45 -0.50 -7.26 12.46
C LEU A 45 0.99 -7.40 12.84
N GLY A 46 1.51 -6.52 13.71
CA GLY A 46 2.91 -6.54 14.13
C GLY A 46 3.86 -6.48 12.95
N ASP A 47 4.77 -7.46 12.84
CA ASP A 47 5.79 -7.52 11.79
C ASP A 47 5.21 -7.61 10.36
N ALA A 48 3.98 -8.11 10.22
CA ALA A 48 3.30 -8.23 8.92
C ALA A 48 2.55 -6.95 8.51
N ALA A 49 2.46 -5.93 9.38
CA ALA A 49 1.70 -4.72 9.14
C ALA A 49 2.16 -3.97 7.87
N PHE A 50 3.48 -3.84 7.70
CA PHE A 50 4.04 -3.09 6.57
C PHE A 50 3.78 -3.78 5.23
N ASP A 51 4.00 -5.10 5.14
CA ASP A 51 3.76 -5.84 3.91
C ASP A 51 2.28 -5.89 3.54
N SER A 52 1.41 -6.03 4.55
CA SER A 52 -0.05 -6.06 4.34
C SER A 52 -0.57 -4.71 3.84
N ALA A 53 -0.11 -3.61 4.44
CA ALA A 53 -0.43 -2.27 4.00
C ALA A 53 0.11 -1.98 2.60
N ARG A 54 1.33 -2.41 2.29
CA ARG A 54 1.91 -2.28 0.95
C ARG A 54 1.12 -3.05 -0.11
N ALA A 55 0.63 -4.25 0.22
CA ALA A 55 -0.21 -5.02 -0.67
C ALA A 55 -1.54 -4.32 -0.99
N GLU A 56 -2.17 -3.73 0.03
CA GLU A 56 -3.40 -2.94 -0.13
C GLU A 56 -3.16 -1.70 -1.01
N LEU A 57 -2.07 -0.97 -0.80
CA LEU A 57 -1.72 0.18 -1.65
C LEU A 57 -1.59 -0.23 -3.12
N TYR A 58 -0.90 -1.35 -3.40
CA TYR A 58 -0.76 -1.87 -4.75
C TYR A 58 -2.10 -2.31 -5.36
N ALA A 59 -2.97 -2.94 -4.57
CA ALA A 59 -4.30 -3.32 -5.02
C ALA A 59 -5.15 -2.09 -5.38
N ARG A 60 -5.07 -1.00 -4.60
CA ARG A 60 -5.76 0.26 -4.90
C ARG A 60 -5.27 0.90 -6.19
N ILE A 61 -3.96 0.91 -6.41
CA ILE A 61 -3.36 1.45 -7.64
C ILE A 61 -3.83 0.65 -8.88
N ASP A 62 -3.87 -0.68 -8.77
CA ASP A 62 -4.35 -1.53 -9.87
C ASP A 62 -5.84 -1.31 -10.15
N ALA A 63 -6.65 -1.14 -9.11
CA ALA A 63 -8.08 -0.85 -9.23
C ALA A 63 -8.36 0.51 -9.90
N GLN A 64 -7.48 1.49 -9.73
CA GLN A 64 -7.58 2.82 -10.36
C GLN A 64 -7.11 2.84 -11.82
N SER A 65 -6.36 1.81 -12.25
CA SER A 65 -5.79 1.73 -13.60
C SER A 65 -6.70 1.00 -14.60
N LYS A 66 -7.92 0.62 -14.19
CA LYS A 66 -8.94 -0.06 -15.02
C LYS A 66 -10.08 0.88 -15.36
#